data_AF-A0A932RXQ4-F1
#
_entry.id   AF-A0A932RXQ4-F1
#
_cell.length_a   1.000
_cell.length_b   1.000
_cell.length_c   1.000
_cell.angle_alpha   90.00
_cell.angle_beta   90.00
_cell.angle_gamma   90.00
#
_symmetry.space_group_name_H-M   'P 1'
#
loop_
_entity.id
_entity.type
_entity.pdbx_description
1 polymer ?
#
loop_
_entity_poly.entity_id
_entity_poly.type
_entity_poly.pdbx_seq_one_letter_code
_entity_poly.pdbx_strand_id
1 'polypeptide(L)'
;MVWRSRAACRNEDPELFFPIGDTGPAVRQIVDAKAVCDRCPVEAYCLTWALTNGIRHGIWGGMDMEEQERSRRREDRARSRDARHWVVTDADLPDVLTPQRAAAIQRNAQRHSDPVPERVRRLAGAARKRGPKVRSQ
;
A
#
# COMPACT_ATOMS: atom_id res chain seq x y z
N MET A 1 -16.66 -18.05 6.46
CA MET A 1 -15.27 -17.68 6.84
C MET A 1 -15.18 -17.66 8.36
N VAL A 2 -14.43 -18.57 9.00
CA VAL A 2 -14.37 -18.63 10.47
C VAL A 2 -12.93 -18.79 10.99
N TRP A 3 -11.95 -18.13 10.36
CA TRP A 3 -10.55 -18.23 10.82
C TRP A 3 -10.39 -17.81 12.29
N ARG A 4 -11.20 -16.85 12.75
CA ARG A 4 -11.27 -16.44 14.15
C ARG A 4 -11.57 -17.58 15.12
N SER A 5 -12.37 -18.58 14.74
CA SER A 5 -12.68 -19.69 15.65
C SER A 5 -11.49 -20.62 15.86
N ARG A 6 -10.51 -20.60 14.96
CA ARG A 6 -9.26 -21.39 15.04
C ARG A 6 -8.09 -20.61 15.65
N ALA A 7 -8.30 -19.38 16.11
CA ALA A 7 -7.25 -18.56 16.69
C ALA A 7 -6.85 -19.07 18.08
N ALA A 8 -5.55 -19.28 18.31
CA ALA A 8 -5.02 -19.78 19.58
C ALA A 8 -5.25 -18.78 20.74
N CYS A 9 -5.23 -17.48 20.45
CA CYS A 9 -5.46 -16.40 21.41
C CYS A 9 -6.85 -16.41 22.07
N ARG A 10 -7.81 -17.19 21.55
CA ARG A 10 -9.16 -17.31 22.14
C ARG A 10 -9.16 -17.88 23.56
N ASN A 11 -8.13 -18.63 23.94
CA ASN A 11 -8.01 -19.26 25.25
C ASN A 11 -7.07 -18.48 26.19
N GLU A 12 -6.61 -17.31 25.76
CA GLU A 12 -5.70 -16.44 26.51
C GLU A 12 -6.43 -15.20 27.02
N ASP A 13 -5.79 -14.43 27.91
CA ASP A 13 -6.29 -13.14 28.35
C ASP A 13 -6.30 -12.12 27.18
N PRO A 14 -7.45 -11.49 26.86
CA PRO A 14 -7.51 -10.44 25.85
C PRO A 14 -6.56 -9.27 26.10
N GLU A 15 -6.34 -8.88 27.36
CA GLU A 15 -5.48 -7.75 27.71
C GLU A 15 -4.02 -8.00 27.34
N LEU A 16 -3.59 -9.26 27.26
CA LEU A 16 -2.25 -9.65 26.81
C LEU A 16 -1.90 -9.05 25.43
N PHE A 17 -2.90 -8.92 24.54
CA PHE A 17 -2.71 -8.44 23.17
C PHE A 17 -2.80 -6.91 23.05
N PHE A 18 -3.09 -6.18 24.13
CA PHE A 18 -3.22 -4.72 24.15
C PHE A 18 -2.25 -4.09 25.17
N PRO A 19 -0.93 -4.18 24.95
CA PRO A 19 0.05 -3.57 25.84
C PRO A 19 -0.06 -2.04 25.84
N ILE A 20 0.13 -1.43 27.02
CA ILE A 20 0.17 0.02 27.19
C ILE A 20 1.62 0.48 27.14
N GLY A 21 2.01 1.05 26.00
CA GLY A 21 3.37 1.49 25.73
C GLY A 21 4.28 0.37 25.21
N ASP A 22 5.56 0.67 25.08
CA ASP A 22 6.62 -0.15 24.48
C ASP A 22 7.83 -0.34 25.43
N THR A 23 7.71 0.12 26.68
CA THR A 23 8.79 0.12 27.66
C THR A 23 8.39 -0.59 28.95
N GLY A 24 9.40 -1.07 29.69
CA GLY A 24 9.20 -1.70 30.99
C GLY A 24 8.34 -2.97 30.91
N PRO A 25 7.27 -3.11 31.74
CA PRO A 25 6.41 -4.30 31.74
C PRO A 25 5.77 -4.63 30.39
N ALA A 26 5.55 -3.62 29.55
CA ALA A 26 4.95 -3.79 28.23
C ALA A 26 5.82 -4.65 27.30
N VAL A 27 7.15 -4.60 27.43
CA VAL A 27 8.07 -5.41 26.62
C VAL A 27 7.81 -6.90 26.85
N ARG A 28 7.63 -7.31 28.12
CA ARG A 28 7.35 -8.70 28.47
C ARG A 28 5.98 -9.13 27.96
N GLN A 29 4.97 -8.27 28.12
CA GLN A 29 3.62 -8.51 27.59
C GLN A 29 3.62 -8.70 26.06
N ILE A 30 4.41 -7.89 25.33
CA ILE A 30 4.59 -8.04 23.88
C ILE A 30 5.22 -9.40 23.54
N VAL A 31 6.29 -9.80 24.24
CA VAL A 31 6.96 -11.09 24.03
C VAL A 31 5.99 -12.25 24.26
N ASP A 32 5.23 -12.21 25.37
CA ASP A 32 4.29 -13.25 25.73
C ASP A 32 3.13 -13.35 24.71
N ALA A 33 2.62 -12.22 24.23
CA ALA A 33 1.61 -12.18 23.17
C ALA A 33 2.13 -12.71 21.82
N LYS A 34 3.37 -12.38 21.45
CA LYS A 34 4.02 -12.89 20.23
C LYS A 34 4.22 -14.41 20.31
N ALA A 35 4.61 -14.95 21.46
CA ALA A 35 4.74 -16.39 21.66
C ALA A 35 3.40 -17.15 21.46
N VAL A 36 2.26 -16.53 21.77
CA VAL A 36 0.93 -17.09 21.42
C VAL A 36 0.68 -17.02 19.91
N CYS A 37 1.08 -15.93 19.26
CA CYS A 37 0.92 -15.78 17.83
C CYS A 37 1.73 -16.80 17.03
N ASP A 38 2.97 -17.10 17.44
CA ASP A 38 3.87 -18.04 16.76
C ASP A 38 3.31 -19.48 16.67
N ARG A 39 2.43 -19.85 17.60
CA ARG A 39 1.74 -21.16 17.61
C ARG A 39 0.34 -21.11 16.99
N CYS A 40 -0.09 -19.97 16.45
CA CYS A 40 -1.44 -19.76 15.97
C CYS A 40 -1.60 -20.17 14.50
N PRO A 41 -2.49 -21.12 14.15
CA PRO A 41 -2.62 -21.62 12.78
C PRO A 41 -3.22 -20.62 11.79
N VAL A 42 -3.69 -19.46 12.28
CA VAL A 42 -4.34 -18.42 11.47
C VAL A 42 -3.59 -17.10 11.50
N GLU A 43 -2.33 -17.10 11.95
CA GLU A 43 -1.46 -15.93 12.04
C GLU A 43 -1.46 -15.09 10.75
N ALA A 44 -1.18 -15.72 9.60
CA ALA A 44 -1.13 -15.03 8.30
C ALA A 44 -2.47 -14.36 7.93
N TYR A 45 -3.60 -15.03 8.18
CA TYR A 45 -4.93 -14.47 7.93
C TYR A 45 -5.27 -13.32 8.88
N CYS A 46 -4.89 -13.46 10.16
CA CYS A 46 -5.05 -12.46 11.20
C CYS A 46 -4.30 -11.17 10.84
N LEU A 47 -3.03 -11.31 10.47
CA LEU A 47 -2.19 -10.19 10.05
C LEU A 47 -2.74 -9.51 8.79
N THR A 48 -3.07 -10.29 7.76
CA THR A 48 -3.64 -9.77 6.50
C THR A 48 -4.91 -8.98 6.75
N TRP A 49 -5.78 -9.48 7.63
CA TRP A 49 -7.02 -8.80 8.02
C TRP A 49 -6.73 -7.48 8.74
N ALA A 50 -5.82 -7.48 9.72
CA ALA A 50 -5.46 -6.27 10.46
C ALA A 50 -4.86 -5.19 9.55
N LEU A 51 -3.96 -5.56 8.64
CA LEU A 51 -3.36 -4.65 7.66
C LEU A 51 -4.40 -4.06 6.72
N THR A 52 -5.27 -4.90 6.16
CA THR A 52 -6.31 -4.47 5.19
C THR A 52 -7.35 -3.56 5.84
N ASN A 53 -7.72 -3.81 7.09
CA ASN A 53 -8.69 -2.99 7.83
C ASN A 53 -8.06 -1.78 8.51
N GLY A 54 -6.76 -1.57 8.36
CA GLY A 54 -6.08 -0.43 8.97
C GLY A 54 -6.07 -0.47 10.50
N ILE A 55 -6.25 -1.63 11.12
CA ILE A 55 -6.17 -1.78 12.58
C ILE A 55 -4.74 -1.44 13.00
N ARG A 56 -4.63 -0.62 14.05
CA ARG A 56 -3.34 -0.15 14.55
C ARG A 56 -3.10 -0.47 16.01
N HIS A 57 -4.11 -0.89 16.76
CA HIS A 57 -3.98 -1.12 18.18
C HIS A 57 -3.87 -2.61 18.49
N GLY A 58 -2.96 -2.95 19.40
CA GLY A 58 -2.70 -4.31 19.84
C GLY A 58 -1.82 -5.12 18.89
N ILE A 59 -1.66 -6.40 19.23
CA ILE A 59 -0.79 -7.36 18.53
C ILE A 59 -1.64 -8.23 17.61
N TRP A 60 -1.33 -8.22 16.32
CA TRP A 60 -2.07 -8.95 15.29
C TRP A 60 -1.11 -9.80 14.47
N GLY A 61 -1.32 -11.13 14.48
CA GLY A 61 -0.49 -12.08 13.75
C GLY A 61 1.01 -11.90 14.01
N GLY A 62 1.39 -11.80 15.29
CA GLY A 62 2.77 -11.67 15.71
C GLY A 62 3.39 -10.28 15.58
N MET A 63 2.68 -9.30 14.98
CA MET A 63 3.21 -7.95 14.78
C MET A 63 2.62 -6.94 15.76
N ASP A 64 3.47 -6.17 16.42
CA ASP A 64 3.07 -5.00 17.23
C ASP A 64 2.80 -3.75 16.37
N MET A 65 2.31 -2.68 16.98
CA MET A 65 1.99 -1.44 16.26
C MET A 65 3.20 -0.86 15.53
N GLU A 66 4.39 -0.92 16.15
CA GLU A 66 5.61 -0.33 15.61
C GLU A 66 6.12 -1.13 14.41
N GLU A 67 6.01 -2.46 14.47
CA GLU A 67 6.33 -3.35 13.35
C GLU A 67 5.35 -3.19 12.20
N GLN A 68 4.05 -3.05 12.49
CA GLN A 68 3.03 -2.76 11.47
C GLN A 68 3.31 -1.41 10.79
N GLU A 69 3.62 -0.36 11.57
CA GLU A 69 3.97 0.95 11.06
C GLU A 69 5.29 0.93 10.27
N ARG A 70 6.30 0.16 10.73
CA ARG A 70 7.55 -0.05 9.99
C ARG A 70 7.30 -0.76 8.66
N SER A 71 6.43 -1.77 8.61
CA SER A 71 6.06 -2.47 7.37
C SER A 71 5.36 -1.52 6.41
N ARG A 72 4.36 -0.77 6.88
CA ARG A 72 3.66 0.25 6.07
C ARG A 72 4.62 1.30 5.53
N ARG A 73 5.53 1.83 6.36
CA ARG A 73 6.56 2.78 5.91
C ARG A 73 7.49 2.17 4.86
N ARG A 74 7.83 0.89 4.96
CA ARG A 74 8.64 0.19 3.95
C ARG A 74 7.88 0.05 2.64
N GLU A 75 6.62 -0.35 2.69
CA GLU A 75 5.73 -0.43 1.53
C GLU A 75 5.51 0.94 0.88
N ASP A 76 5.29 1.98 1.68
CA ASP A 76 5.14 3.35 1.21
C ASP A 76 6.43 3.86 0.56
N ARG A 77 7.60 3.56 1.15
CA ARG A 77 8.91 3.87 0.56
C ARG A 77 9.18 3.06 -0.70
N ALA A 78 8.79 1.79 -0.75
CA ALA A 78 8.92 0.93 -1.92
C ALA A 78 8.03 1.45 -3.05
N ARG A 79 6.76 1.76 -2.77
CA ARG A 79 5.84 2.43 -3.69
C ARG A 79 6.38 3.78 -4.15
N SER A 80 7.03 4.54 -3.26
CA SER A 80 7.69 5.81 -3.62
C SER A 80 9.01 5.61 -4.40
N ARG A 81 9.66 4.44 -4.32
CA ARG A 81 10.83 4.09 -5.13
C ARG A 81 10.41 3.55 -6.50
N ASP A 82 9.34 2.77 -6.57
CA ASP A 82 8.68 2.40 -7.82
C ASP A 82 8.11 3.63 -8.53
N ALA A 83 7.56 4.59 -7.79
CA ALA A 83 7.20 5.90 -8.33
C ALA A 83 8.43 6.67 -8.86
N ARG A 84 9.64 6.41 -8.36
CA ARG A 84 10.91 6.92 -8.90
C ARG A 84 11.45 6.08 -10.07
N HIS A 85 10.85 4.94 -10.38
CA HIS A 85 11.15 4.11 -11.56
C HIS A 85 10.14 4.37 -12.71
N TRP A 86 9.53 5.54 -12.70
CA TRP A 86 8.61 6.06 -13.71
C TRP A 86 9.36 6.49 -15.00
N VAL A 87 8.67 6.43 -16.15
CA VAL A 87 9.19 6.65 -17.54
C VAL A 87 10.27 7.72 -17.58
N VAL A 88 11.53 7.29 -17.70
CA VAL A 88 12.70 8.16 -17.50
C VAL A 88 12.96 9.02 -18.75
N THR A 89 12.59 8.52 -19.95
CA THR A 89 12.89 9.18 -21.23
C THR A 89 11.94 8.78 -22.37
N ASP A 90 12.06 9.41 -23.53
CA ASP A 90 11.40 8.97 -24.77
C ASP A 90 11.79 7.54 -25.22
N ALA A 91 12.92 7.02 -24.72
CA ALA A 91 13.42 5.67 -25.01
C ALA A 91 12.66 4.57 -24.24
N ASP A 92 12.01 4.92 -23.13
CA ASP A 92 11.23 3.99 -22.30
C ASP A 92 9.76 3.90 -22.73
N LEU A 93 9.38 4.64 -23.78
CA LEU A 93 8.02 4.61 -24.35
C LEU A 93 7.89 3.46 -25.35
N PRO A 94 6.72 2.78 -25.39
CA PRO A 94 6.47 1.76 -26.39
C PRO A 94 6.56 2.36 -27.81
N ASP A 95 7.01 1.55 -28.77
CA ASP A 95 7.11 1.94 -30.18
C ASP A 95 5.79 2.50 -30.71
N VAL A 96 4.68 1.86 -30.32
CA VAL A 96 3.32 2.29 -30.63
C VAL A 96 2.66 2.92 -29.41
N LEU A 97 2.53 4.26 -29.44
CA LEU A 97 1.85 5.03 -28.40
C LEU A 97 0.61 5.75 -28.98
N THR A 98 -0.58 5.41 -28.47
CA THR A 98 -1.82 6.05 -28.92
C THR A 98 -2.00 7.45 -28.28
N PRO A 99 -2.75 8.36 -28.92
CA PRO A 99 -3.02 9.69 -28.35
C PRO A 99 -3.71 9.63 -26.96
N GLN A 100 -4.58 8.64 -26.75
CA GLN A 100 -5.27 8.44 -25.46
C GLN A 100 -4.31 7.99 -24.36
N ARG A 101 -3.41 7.05 -24.66
CA ARG A 101 -2.36 6.59 -23.73
C ARG A 101 -1.36 7.71 -23.43
N ALA A 102 -0.94 8.47 -24.46
CA ALA A 102 -0.10 9.66 -24.28
C ALA A 102 -0.77 10.70 -23.37
N ALA A 103 -2.07 10.94 -23.53
CA ALA A 103 -2.81 11.86 -22.66
C ALA A 103 -2.89 11.38 -21.20
N ALA A 104 -2.99 10.05 -20.96
CA ALA A 104 -2.94 9.49 -19.62
C ALA A 104 -1.56 9.67 -18.97
N ILE A 105 -0.48 9.40 -19.72
CA ILE A 105 0.91 9.62 -19.26
C ILE A 105 1.13 11.11 -18.95
N GLN A 106 0.70 12.03 -19.83
CA GLN A 106 0.82 13.48 -19.60
C GLN A 106 0.07 13.93 -18.33
N ARG A 107 -1.17 13.46 -18.09
CA ARG A 107 -1.93 13.82 -16.88
C ARG A 107 -1.27 13.32 -15.61
N ASN A 108 -0.69 12.11 -15.64
CA ASN A 108 0.00 11.56 -14.48
C ASN A 108 1.28 12.34 -14.18
N ALA A 109 2.10 12.63 -15.20
CA ALA A 109 3.28 13.47 -15.06
C ALA A 109 2.95 14.85 -14.46
N GLN A 110 1.89 15.49 -14.94
CA GLN A 110 1.44 16.79 -14.42
C GLN A 110 0.99 16.73 -12.95
N ARG A 111 0.29 15.66 -12.54
CA ARG A 111 -0.15 15.43 -11.15
C ARG A 111 1.03 15.35 -10.18
N HIS A 112 2.16 14.83 -10.65
CA HIS A 112 3.37 14.62 -9.86
C HIS A 112 4.46 15.68 -10.10
N SER A 113 4.15 16.72 -10.90
CA SER A 113 5.09 17.78 -11.29
C SER A 113 6.34 17.27 -12.03
N ASP A 114 6.21 16.15 -12.74
CA ASP A 114 7.30 15.49 -13.45
C ASP A 114 7.51 16.05 -14.88
N PRO A 115 8.75 15.97 -15.41
CA PRO A 115 9.03 16.34 -16.80
C PRO A 115 8.34 15.38 -17.78
N VAL A 116 7.50 15.94 -18.67
CA VAL A 116 6.80 15.17 -19.71
C VAL A 116 7.69 14.95 -20.94
N PRO A 117 7.90 13.70 -21.42
CA PRO A 117 8.64 13.41 -22.65
C PRO A 117 8.07 14.09 -23.90
N GLU A 118 8.90 14.35 -24.92
CA GLU A 118 8.47 15.14 -26.08
C GLU A 118 7.48 14.37 -26.97
N ARG A 119 7.66 13.06 -27.18
CA ARG A 119 6.67 12.23 -27.91
C ARG A 119 5.32 12.25 -27.21
N VAL A 120 5.29 12.22 -25.87
CA VAL A 120 4.06 12.30 -25.08
C VAL A 120 3.38 13.66 -25.26
N ARG A 121 4.12 14.78 -25.13
CA ARG A 121 3.57 16.14 -25.34
C ARG A 121 2.95 16.30 -26.73
N ARG A 122 3.64 15.81 -27.77
CA ARG A 122 3.17 15.85 -29.18
C ARG A 122 1.87 15.04 -29.36
N LEU A 123 1.84 13.79 -28.90
CA LEU A 123 0.71 12.87 -29.10
C LEU A 123 -0.51 13.23 -28.24
N ALA A 124 -0.31 13.67 -27.00
CA ALA A 124 -1.40 14.11 -26.13
C ALA A 124 -2.05 15.42 -26.62
N GLY A 125 -1.28 16.31 -27.26
CA GLY A 125 -1.80 17.47 -27.98
C GLY A 125 -2.76 17.09 -29.12
N ALA A 126 -2.48 15.99 -29.82
CA ALA A 126 -3.34 15.47 -30.89
C ALA A 126 -4.66 14.88 -30.37
N ALA A 127 -4.68 14.31 -29.16
CA ALA A 127 -5.91 13.82 -28.52
C ALA A 127 -6.90 14.95 -28.20
N ARG A 128 -6.40 16.12 -27.74
CA ARG A 128 -7.24 17.30 -27.44
C ARG A 128 -7.94 17.86 -28.68
N LYS A 129 -7.31 17.77 -29.86
CA LYS A 129 -7.91 18.25 -31.13
C LYS A 129 -8.99 17.32 -31.70
N ARG A 130 -9.13 16.10 -31.17
CA ARG A 130 -10.15 15.11 -31.56
C ARG A 130 -11.25 14.92 -30.51
N GLY A 131 -11.38 15.86 -29.56
CA GLY A 131 -12.52 15.87 -28.64
C GLY A 131 -13.85 16.02 -29.40
N PRO A 132 -14.94 15.40 -28.93
CA PRO A 132 -16.23 15.48 -29.60
C PRO A 132 -16.65 16.94 -29.73
N LYS A 133 -16.90 17.40 -30.96
CA LYS A 133 -17.57 18.70 -31.20
C LYS A 133 -18.95 18.61 -30.55
N VAL A 134 -19.09 19.14 -29.34
CA VAL A 134 -20.41 19.42 -28.77
C VAL A 134 -21.03 20.49 -29.66
N ARG A 135 -21.95 20.07 -30.52
CA ARG A 135 -22.74 20.95 -31.38
C ARG A 135 -23.82 21.54 -30.50
N SER A 136 -23.63 22.77 -30.04
CA SER A 136 -24.68 23.57 -29.41
C SER A 136 -25.79 23.79 -30.44
N GLN A 137 -26.98 23.25 -30.16
CA GLN A 137 -28.25 23.73 -30.69
C GLN A 137 -28.84 24.70 -29.67
#